data_AF-A0A091QMD9-F1
#
_entry.id   AF-A0A091QMD9-F1
#
_cell.length_a   1.000
_cell.length_b   1.000
_cell.length_c   1.000
_cell.angle_alpha   90.00
_cell.angle_beta   90.00
_cell.angle_gamma   90.00
#
_symmetry.space_group_name_H-M   'P 1'
#
loop_
_entity.id
_entity.type
_entity.pdbx_description
1 polymer ?
#
loop_
_entity_poly.entity_id
_entity_poly.type
_entity_poly.pdbx_seq_one_letter_code
_entity_poly.pdbx_strand_id
1 'polypeptide(L)'
;QVSCPREQEPLDCRYFGELLAELSRKTSDLHSCLLQHVEKIGGRSYDVEFTSQTEDIEDLIPKGLSEATKQQIRYLLQMRVTSDKSLRLVLSTFKNLREELCHLQDDLGKLETDNILLKKDLAFKDSQVKEYEAMLASLRENNRQQQQGLRDSTARCRSLEEQLLSLRLSEGDKDCQLKELEYSKRALEQEIQSLKLQSCSSPVLQTTTDELSSRYVEMINNLREDKDREIRSLRNQLCQFQQDISRREGSNSDLQIRLQELTSMLEAKEAFIKQQQEDLFRLKQEKLSGSQSPGVTAIITKKYRNQYPILGLLSDDYKLTSPVNKSQTIVIERTGEIWKN
;
A
#
# COMPACT_ATOMS: atom_id res chain seq x y z
N GLN A 1 -145.57 75.61 41.09
CA GLN A 1 -144.76 75.57 42.33
C GLN A 1 -143.56 74.68 42.03
N VAL A 2 -142.36 75.26 41.89
CA VAL A 2 -141.15 74.53 41.48
C VAL A 2 -140.26 74.35 42.71
N SER A 3 -139.80 73.13 42.97
CA SER A 3 -138.88 72.80 44.06
C SER A 3 -137.55 72.35 43.48
N CYS A 4 -136.46 72.95 43.93
CA CYS A 4 -135.08 72.60 43.59
C CYS A 4 -134.13 73.31 44.58
N PRO A 5 -132.94 72.77 44.92
CA PRO A 5 -132.41 71.45 44.61
C PRO A 5 -132.34 70.53 45.84
N ARG A 6 -131.83 69.31 45.67
CA ARG A 6 -131.27 68.50 46.77
C ARG A 6 -129.81 68.93 46.95
N GLU A 7 -129.37 69.10 48.19
CA GLU A 7 -128.00 69.52 48.51
C GLU A 7 -126.99 68.48 48.02
N GLN A 8 -125.90 68.93 47.39
CA GLN A 8 -124.69 68.13 47.26
C GLN A 8 -123.90 68.28 48.55
N GLU A 9 -123.48 67.16 49.17
CA GLU A 9 -122.63 67.21 50.35
C GLU A 9 -121.32 67.94 50.00
N PRO A 10 -120.92 68.97 50.77
CA PRO A 10 -119.70 69.72 50.48
C PRO A 10 -118.48 68.82 50.70
N LEU A 11 -117.75 68.56 49.61
CA LEU A 11 -116.49 67.82 49.62
C LEU A 11 -115.54 68.38 50.69
N ASP A 12 -115.15 67.55 51.67
CA ASP A 12 -114.37 68.02 52.80
C ASP A 12 -112.96 68.46 52.37
N CYS A 13 -112.73 69.77 52.41
CA CYS A 13 -111.45 70.39 52.10
C CYS A 13 -110.29 69.88 52.98
N ARG A 14 -110.58 69.31 54.17
CA ARG A 14 -109.58 68.70 55.05
C ARG A 14 -109.02 67.42 54.43
N TYR A 15 -109.88 66.50 53.99
CA TYR A 15 -109.48 65.26 53.34
C TYR A 15 -108.58 65.49 52.11
N PHE A 16 -108.92 66.47 51.27
CA PHE A 16 -108.07 66.85 50.13
C PHE A 16 -106.74 67.52 50.57
N GLY A 17 -106.74 68.28 51.67
CA GLY A 17 -105.52 68.84 52.26
C GLY A 17 -104.58 67.77 52.82
N GLU A 18 -105.12 66.78 53.53
CA GLU A 18 -104.39 65.64 54.09
C GLU A 18 -103.80 64.75 52.97
N LEU A 19 -104.56 64.48 51.92
CA LEU A 19 -104.08 63.74 50.75
C LEU A 19 -102.93 64.46 50.02
N LEU A 20 -103.00 65.79 49.90
CA LEU A 20 -101.91 66.60 49.32
C LEU A 20 -100.68 66.66 50.23
N ALA A 21 -100.86 66.69 51.56
CA ALA A 21 -99.75 66.60 52.52
C ALA A 21 -99.04 65.24 52.44
N GLU A 22 -99.81 64.16 52.37
CA GLU A 22 -99.33 62.78 52.24
C GLU A 22 -98.57 62.58 50.92
N LEU A 23 -99.10 63.09 49.81
CA LEU A 23 -98.45 63.04 48.50
C LEU A 23 -97.17 63.89 48.49
N SER A 24 -97.20 65.10 49.04
CA SER A 24 -96.03 65.99 49.11
C SER A 24 -94.89 65.42 49.97
N ARG A 25 -95.22 64.64 51.02
CA ARG A 25 -94.21 63.89 51.79
C ARG A 25 -93.60 62.78 50.93
N LYS A 26 -94.43 61.94 50.29
CA LYS A 26 -93.98 60.85 49.41
C LYS A 26 -93.13 61.32 48.22
N THR A 27 -93.45 62.48 47.63
CA THR A 27 -92.61 63.11 46.59
C THR A 27 -91.22 63.51 47.12
N SER A 28 -91.15 63.97 48.38
CA SER A 28 -89.88 64.32 49.05
C SER A 28 -89.07 63.08 49.46
N ASP A 29 -89.74 62.03 49.94
CA ASP A 29 -89.14 60.74 50.30
C ASP A 29 -88.52 60.07 49.04
N LEU A 30 -89.24 60.12 47.91
CA LEU A 30 -88.77 59.62 46.61
C LEU A 30 -87.55 60.40 46.10
N HIS A 31 -87.55 61.74 46.22
CA HIS A 31 -86.39 62.56 45.86
C HIS A 31 -85.15 62.21 46.69
N SER A 32 -85.32 61.99 47.99
CA SER A 32 -84.23 61.61 48.91
C SER A 32 -83.65 60.23 48.58
N CYS A 33 -84.51 59.26 48.27
CA CYS A 33 -84.11 57.93 47.82
C CYS A 33 -83.34 57.98 46.49
N LEU A 34 -83.83 58.76 45.53
CA LEU A 34 -83.22 58.99 44.23
C LEU A 34 -81.83 59.64 44.35
N LEU A 35 -81.68 60.66 45.20
CA LEU A 35 -80.41 61.30 45.50
C LEU A 35 -79.39 60.29 46.06
N GLN A 36 -79.78 59.49 47.05
CA GLN A 36 -78.92 58.46 47.62
C GLN A 36 -78.49 57.39 46.60
N HIS A 37 -79.26 57.18 45.53
CA HIS A 37 -78.91 56.25 44.45
C HIS A 37 -77.94 56.88 43.45
N VAL A 38 -78.10 58.18 43.13
CA VAL A 38 -77.16 58.93 42.28
C VAL A 38 -75.79 59.12 42.95
N GLU A 39 -75.76 59.35 44.27
CA GLU A 39 -74.53 59.38 45.06
C GLU A 39 -73.73 58.07 44.94
N LYS A 40 -74.40 56.92 45.06
CA LYS A 40 -73.77 55.58 44.93
C LYS A 40 -73.25 55.28 43.52
N ILE A 41 -73.85 55.88 42.49
CA ILE A 41 -73.39 55.78 41.09
C ILE A 41 -72.09 56.57 40.88
N GLY A 42 -71.71 57.45 41.81
CA GLY A 42 -70.45 58.18 41.77
C GLY A 42 -70.52 59.53 41.03
N GLY A 43 -71.73 60.07 40.82
CA GLY A 43 -71.94 61.37 40.18
C GLY A 43 -71.33 62.53 40.97
N ARG A 44 -70.05 62.85 40.72
CA ARG A 44 -69.30 63.90 41.43
C ARG A 44 -69.60 65.33 40.98
N SER A 45 -70.44 65.53 39.97
CA SER A 45 -70.81 66.85 39.45
C SER A 45 -72.27 67.21 39.75
N TYR A 46 -72.47 67.83 40.92
CA TYR A 46 -73.71 68.53 41.29
C TYR A 46 -73.70 70.01 40.84
N ASP A 47 -72.64 70.44 40.16
CA ASP A 47 -72.30 71.85 39.91
C ASP A 47 -72.97 72.46 38.67
N VAL A 48 -73.77 71.66 37.94
CA VAL A 48 -74.54 72.10 36.78
C VAL A 48 -76.01 72.30 37.17
N GLU A 49 -76.42 73.57 37.21
CA GLU A 49 -77.83 74.02 37.24
C GLU A 49 -78.65 73.73 38.52
N PHE A 50 -78.07 73.81 39.73
CA PHE A 50 -78.89 74.19 40.90
C PHE A 50 -79.20 75.70 40.96
N THR A 51 -78.78 76.45 39.95
CA THR A 51 -78.96 77.90 39.75
C THR A 51 -80.27 78.30 39.07
N SER A 52 -81.15 77.35 38.70
CA SER A 52 -82.55 77.73 38.42
C SER A 52 -83.17 78.24 39.72
N GLN A 53 -83.46 79.54 39.71
CA GLN A 53 -84.25 80.28 40.70
C GLN A 53 -85.12 79.38 41.56
N THR A 54 -84.86 79.36 42.87
CA THR A 54 -85.90 79.07 43.85
C THR A 54 -86.92 80.19 43.77
N GLU A 55 -87.88 80.07 42.84
CA GLU A 55 -89.15 80.77 42.93
C GLU A 55 -89.65 80.56 44.36
N ASP A 56 -89.84 81.64 45.14
CA ASP A 56 -90.48 81.47 46.44
C ASP A 56 -91.90 80.98 46.17
N ILE A 57 -92.19 79.79 46.66
CA ILE A 57 -93.49 79.12 46.48
C ILE A 57 -94.61 80.03 47.01
N GLU A 58 -94.33 80.85 48.02
CA GLU A 58 -95.29 81.75 48.65
C GLU A 58 -95.66 82.97 47.78
N ASP A 59 -94.73 83.47 46.95
CA ASP A 59 -95.00 84.57 45.99
C ASP A 59 -95.94 84.13 44.86
N LEU A 60 -95.99 82.84 44.56
CA LEU A 60 -96.90 82.24 43.57
C LEU A 60 -98.33 82.01 44.13
N ILE A 61 -98.58 82.23 45.43
CA ILE A 61 -99.89 81.99 46.05
C ILE A 61 -100.80 83.24 45.94
N PRO A 62 -102.00 83.14 45.34
CA PRO A 62 -102.90 84.29 45.22
C PRO A 62 -103.35 84.86 46.57
N LYS A 63 -103.25 86.19 46.70
CA LYS A 63 -103.69 86.94 47.88
C LYS A 63 -105.23 86.97 47.94
N GLY A 64 -105.79 86.88 49.15
CA GLY A 64 -107.25 86.84 49.38
C GLY A 64 -107.87 85.43 49.48
N LEU A 65 -107.10 84.36 49.26
CA LEU A 65 -107.56 82.98 49.46
C LEU A 65 -107.63 82.59 50.96
N SER A 66 -108.41 81.55 51.27
CA SER A 66 -108.42 80.93 52.61
C SER A 66 -107.11 80.19 52.89
N GLU A 67 -106.66 80.13 54.15
CA GLU A 67 -105.42 79.43 54.53
C GLU A 67 -105.41 77.94 54.15
N ALA A 68 -106.57 77.28 54.20
CA ALA A 68 -106.70 75.89 53.74
C ALA A 68 -106.41 75.77 52.22
N THR A 69 -106.96 76.69 51.42
CA THR A 69 -106.71 76.76 49.97
C THR A 69 -105.24 77.11 49.68
N LYS A 70 -104.65 78.06 50.42
CA LYS A 70 -103.22 78.38 50.29
C LYS A 70 -102.34 77.18 50.60
N GLN A 71 -102.62 76.43 51.67
CA GLN A 71 -101.85 75.25 52.03
C GLN A 71 -101.97 74.11 50.99
N GLN A 72 -103.14 73.94 50.37
CA GLN A 72 -103.31 73.01 49.24
C GLN A 72 -102.46 73.43 48.02
N ILE A 73 -102.45 74.72 47.68
CA ILE A 73 -101.60 75.27 46.61
C ILE A 73 -100.10 75.10 46.95
N ARG A 74 -99.71 75.38 48.20
CA ARG A 74 -98.33 75.23 48.69
C ARG A 74 -97.81 73.80 48.53
N TYR A 75 -98.63 72.78 48.84
CA TYR A 75 -98.26 71.38 48.59
C TYR A 75 -98.11 71.06 47.09
N LEU A 76 -99.01 71.56 46.23
CA LEU A 76 -98.92 71.36 44.77
C LEU A 76 -97.63 71.95 44.19
N LEU A 77 -97.28 73.18 44.59
CA LEU A 77 -96.06 73.86 44.18
C LEU A 77 -94.79 73.20 44.75
N GLN A 78 -94.82 72.75 46.01
CA GLN A 78 -93.72 72.00 46.62
C GLN A 78 -93.47 70.67 45.89
N MET A 79 -94.52 69.95 45.49
CA MET A 79 -94.41 68.74 44.68
C MET A 79 -93.81 69.01 43.30
N ARG A 80 -94.24 70.08 42.61
CA ARG A 80 -93.64 70.53 41.34
C ARG A 80 -92.14 70.75 41.49
N VAL A 81 -91.72 71.59 42.43
CA VAL A 81 -90.30 71.94 42.64
C VAL A 81 -89.45 70.71 42.99
N THR A 82 -89.97 69.79 43.80
CA THR A 82 -89.26 68.53 44.13
C THR A 82 -89.21 67.55 42.96
N SER A 83 -90.24 67.51 42.10
CA SER A 83 -90.23 66.75 40.85
C SER A 83 -89.21 67.30 39.85
N ASP A 84 -89.18 68.62 39.65
CA ASP A 84 -88.25 69.28 38.72
C ASP A 84 -86.79 69.08 39.15
N LYS A 85 -86.51 69.15 40.46
CA LYS A 85 -85.19 68.78 41.05
C LYS A 85 -84.84 67.31 40.80
N SER A 86 -85.80 66.40 40.95
CA SER A 86 -85.61 64.96 40.71
C SER A 86 -85.29 64.66 39.24
N LEU A 87 -86.00 65.31 38.32
CA LEU A 87 -85.76 65.17 36.88
C LEU A 87 -84.38 65.71 36.48
N ARG A 88 -83.99 66.91 36.96
CA ARG A 88 -82.67 67.48 36.66
C ARG A 88 -81.53 66.60 37.17
N LEU A 89 -81.66 66.08 38.39
CA LEU A 89 -80.71 65.14 38.99
C LEU A 89 -80.49 63.91 38.10
N VAL A 90 -81.58 63.30 37.62
CA VAL A 90 -81.52 62.14 36.70
C VAL A 90 -80.89 62.49 35.36
N LEU A 91 -81.27 63.62 34.75
CA LEU A 91 -80.72 64.06 33.46
C LEU A 91 -79.22 64.39 33.55
N SER A 92 -78.78 65.03 34.65
CA SER A 92 -77.35 65.27 34.93
C SER A 92 -76.59 63.95 35.09
N THR A 93 -77.17 62.99 35.84
CA THR A 93 -76.56 61.66 36.02
C THR A 93 -76.36 60.93 34.69
N PHE A 94 -77.39 60.87 33.84
CA PHE A 94 -77.28 60.25 32.52
C PHE A 94 -76.34 61.00 31.57
N LYS A 95 -76.24 62.33 31.67
CA LYS A 95 -75.25 63.14 30.94
C LYS A 95 -73.84 62.72 31.34
N ASN A 96 -73.53 62.73 32.63
CA ASN A 96 -72.21 62.43 33.17
C ASN A 96 -71.79 60.98 32.82
N LEU A 97 -72.68 60.00 33.03
CA LEU A 97 -72.41 58.59 32.67
C LEU A 97 -72.13 58.40 31.18
N ARG A 98 -72.80 59.13 30.29
CA ARG A 98 -72.54 59.09 28.85
C ARG A 98 -71.15 59.66 28.52
N GLU A 99 -70.76 60.75 29.18
CA GLU A 99 -69.46 61.40 28.99
C GLU A 99 -68.31 60.51 29.52
N GLU A 100 -68.49 59.85 30.68
CA GLU A 100 -67.58 58.82 31.18
C GLU A 100 -67.48 57.60 30.24
N LEU A 101 -68.60 57.12 29.68
CA LEU A 101 -68.59 56.02 28.70
C LEU A 101 -67.87 56.39 27.40
N CYS A 102 -67.98 57.63 26.93
CA CYS A 102 -67.20 58.10 25.78
C CYS A 102 -65.70 58.10 26.08
N HIS A 103 -65.28 58.59 27.25
CA HIS A 103 -63.86 58.57 27.64
C HIS A 103 -63.30 57.15 27.79
N LEU A 104 -64.07 56.23 28.40
CA LEU A 104 -63.69 54.82 28.49
C LEU A 104 -63.61 54.14 27.11
N GLN A 105 -64.45 54.54 26.16
CA GLN A 105 -64.39 54.05 24.78
C GLN A 105 -63.14 54.59 24.04
N ASP A 106 -62.79 55.87 24.22
CA ASP A 106 -61.56 56.46 23.67
C ASP A 106 -60.31 55.78 24.24
N ASP A 107 -60.27 55.53 25.56
CA ASP A 107 -59.15 54.86 26.22
C ASP A 107 -59.03 53.38 25.83
N LEU A 108 -60.15 52.68 25.65
CA LEU A 108 -60.16 51.32 25.09
C LEU A 108 -59.57 51.29 23.67
N GLY A 109 -59.92 52.27 22.82
CA GLY A 109 -59.37 52.41 21.48
C GLY A 109 -57.85 52.65 21.48
N LYS A 110 -57.35 53.51 22.37
CA LYS A 110 -55.89 53.72 22.57
C LYS A 110 -55.21 52.42 22.96
N LEU A 111 -55.73 51.73 23.98
CA LEU A 111 -55.20 50.45 24.45
C LEU A 111 -55.20 49.36 23.37
N GLU A 112 -56.21 49.31 22.49
CA GLU A 112 -56.21 48.41 21.34
C GLU A 112 -55.10 48.76 20.33
N THR A 113 -54.90 50.05 20.02
CA THR A 113 -53.81 50.46 19.11
C THR A 113 -52.42 50.15 19.69
N ASP A 114 -52.19 50.42 20.98
CA ASP A 114 -50.94 50.07 21.67
C ASP A 114 -50.73 48.55 21.72
N ASN A 115 -51.80 47.77 21.94
CA ASN A 115 -51.72 46.30 21.93
C ASN A 115 -51.32 45.75 20.55
N ILE A 116 -51.81 46.37 19.45
CA ILE A 116 -51.43 46.03 18.08
C ILE A 116 -49.96 46.41 17.79
N LEU A 117 -49.49 47.54 18.31
CA LEU A 117 -48.09 47.97 18.16
C LEU A 117 -47.13 47.06 18.95
N LEU A 118 -47.45 46.75 20.21
CA LEU A 118 -46.67 45.84 21.05
C LEU A 118 -46.60 44.42 20.48
N LYS A 119 -47.70 43.90 19.91
CA LYS A 119 -47.69 42.62 19.17
C LYS A 119 -46.76 42.62 17.96
N LYS A 120 -46.66 43.74 17.24
CA LYS A 120 -45.76 43.89 16.08
C LYS A 120 -44.29 43.96 16.49
N ASP A 121 -43.94 44.74 17.52
CA ASP A 121 -42.56 44.75 18.02
C ASP A 121 -42.18 43.38 18.60
N LEU A 122 -43.04 42.74 19.39
CA LEU A 122 -42.76 41.42 19.95
C LEU A 122 -42.52 40.35 18.86
N ALA A 123 -43.26 40.37 17.75
CA ALA A 123 -43.01 39.49 16.60
C ALA A 123 -41.70 39.82 15.86
N PHE A 124 -41.33 41.10 15.78
CA PHE A 124 -40.04 41.54 15.25
C PHE A 124 -38.87 41.12 16.15
N LYS A 125 -39.01 41.23 17.48
CA LYS A 125 -38.02 40.79 18.47
C LYS A 125 -37.84 39.27 18.48
N ASP A 126 -38.92 38.51 18.40
CA ASP A 126 -38.88 37.05 18.24
C ASP A 126 -38.13 36.63 16.96
N SER A 127 -38.33 37.35 15.85
CA SER A 127 -37.58 37.16 14.61
C SER A 127 -36.08 37.50 14.77
N GLN A 128 -35.78 38.63 15.40
CA GLN A 128 -34.42 39.10 15.69
C GLN A 128 -33.65 38.13 16.62
N VAL A 129 -34.33 37.54 17.61
CA VAL A 129 -33.75 36.50 18.49
C VAL A 129 -33.38 35.26 17.69
N LYS A 130 -34.26 34.77 16.80
CA LYS A 130 -34.00 33.58 15.97
C LYS A 130 -32.81 33.77 15.03
N GLU A 131 -32.62 34.96 14.48
CA GLU A 131 -31.42 35.29 13.68
C GLU A 131 -30.13 35.23 14.52
N TYR A 132 -30.14 35.78 15.74
CA TYR A 132 -28.99 35.72 16.64
C TYR A 132 -28.73 34.29 17.16
N GLU A 133 -29.76 33.50 17.43
CA GLU A 133 -29.61 32.07 17.79
C GLU A 133 -29.00 31.25 16.65
N ALA A 134 -29.44 31.47 15.41
CA ALA A 134 -28.87 30.82 14.23
C ALA A 134 -27.39 31.24 14.01
N MET A 135 -27.07 32.52 14.20
CA MET A 135 -25.69 33.01 14.15
C MET A 135 -24.81 32.38 15.24
N LEU A 136 -25.30 32.30 16.49
CA LEU A 136 -24.59 31.67 17.60
C LEU A 136 -24.40 30.15 17.39
N ALA A 137 -25.38 29.46 16.80
CA ALA A 137 -25.26 28.06 16.42
C ALA A 137 -24.17 27.86 15.34
N SER A 138 -24.18 28.69 14.29
CA SER A 138 -23.17 28.69 13.23
C SER A 138 -21.75 28.95 13.77
N LEU A 139 -21.58 29.94 14.66
CA LEU A 139 -20.29 30.25 15.29
C LEU A 139 -19.79 29.09 16.19
N ARG A 140 -20.68 28.45 16.96
CA ARG A 140 -20.34 27.27 17.78
C ARG A 140 -19.89 26.09 16.91
N GLU A 141 -20.59 25.82 15.81
CA GLU A 141 -20.24 24.75 14.88
C GLU A 141 -18.93 25.04 14.14
N ASN A 142 -18.72 26.29 13.68
CA ASN A 142 -17.44 26.68 13.07
C ASN A 142 -16.26 26.53 14.03
N ASN A 143 -16.43 26.92 15.30
CA ASN A 143 -15.40 26.73 16.31
C ASN A 143 -15.14 25.23 16.61
N ARG A 144 -16.18 24.40 16.63
CA ARG A 144 -16.05 22.93 16.76
C ARG A 144 -15.25 22.34 15.58
N GLN A 145 -15.52 22.78 14.36
CA GLN A 145 -14.79 22.37 13.16
C GLN A 145 -13.32 22.84 13.20
N GLN A 146 -13.04 24.08 13.63
CA GLN A 146 -11.68 24.57 13.83
C GLN A 146 -10.92 23.75 14.89
N GLN A 147 -11.53 23.46 16.05
CA GLN A 147 -10.92 22.63 17.08
C GLN A 147 -10.61 21.21 16.57
N GLN A 148 -11.49 20.62 15.77
CA GLN A 148 -11.26 19.31 15.16
C GLN A 148 -10.11 19.37 14.14
N GLY A 149 -10.12 20.34 13.21
CA GLY A 149 -9.05 20.54 12.24
C GLY A 149 -7.67 20.79 12.86
N LEU A 150 -7.63 21.48 14.01
CA LEU A 150 -6.41 21.63 14.82
C LEU A 150 -5.94 20.28 15.39
N ARG A 151 -6.83 19.48 16.00
CA ARG A 151 -6.49 18.13 16.50
C ARG A 151 -5.95 17.22 15.39
N ASP A 152 -6.59 17.25 14.23
CA ASP A 152 -6.19 16.46 13.06
C ASP A 152 -4.88 16.95 12.43
N SER A 153 -4.58 18.25 12.55
CA SER A 153 -3.26 18.81 12.21
C SER A 153 -2.19 18.32 13.20
N THR A 154 -2.41 18.48 14.51
CA THR A 154 -1.48 18.03 15.56
C THR A 154 -1.28 16.50 15.57
N ALA A 155 -2.25 15.71 15.12
CA ALA A 155 -2.07 14.27 14.88
C ALA A 155 -1.14 14.00 13.68
N ARG A 156 -1.32 14.70 12.57
CA ARG A 156 -0.44 14.59 11.39
C ARG A 156 0.99 15.07 11.68
N CYS A 157 1.18 16.16 12.42
CA CYS A 157 2.51 16.62 12.85
C CYS A 157 3.25 15.52 13.64
N ARG A 158 2.63 14.94 14.67
CA ARG A 158 3.23 13.86 15.46
C ARG A 158 3.59 12.63 14.62
N SER A 159 2.71 12.22 13.70
CA SER A 159 3.02 11.10 12.81
C SER A 159 4.19 11.39 11.85
N LEU A 160 4.37 12.64 11.42
CA LEU A 160 5.54 13.05 10.63
C LEU A 160 6.82 13.15 11.49
N GLU A 161 6.71 13.58 12.75
CA GLU A 161 7.82 13.57 13.72
C GLU A 161 8.28 12.13 14.02
N GLU A 162 7.35 11.21 14.22
CA GLU A 162 7.59 9.76 14.37
C GLU A 162 8.26 9.15 13.13
N GLN A 163 7.84 9.54 11.92
CA GLN A 163 8.47 9.13 10.66
C GLN A 163 9.89 9.70 10.51
N LEU A 164 10.12 10.96 10.86
CA LEU A 164 11.47 11.56 10.83
C LEU A 164 12.41 10.93 11.86
N LEU A 165 11.89 10.53 13.04
CA LEU A 165 12.62 9.76 14.03
C LEU A 165 13.01 8.36 13.53
N SER A 166 12.07 7.62 12.95
CA SER A 166 12.36 6.26 12.44
C SER A 166 13.31 6.26 11.24
N LEU A 167 13.22 7.27 10.36
CA LEU A 167 14.17 7.46 9.26
C LEU A 167 15.59 7.74 9.78
N ARG A 168 15.75 8.63 10.78
CA ARG A 168 17.07 8.93 11.38
C ARG A 168 17.70 7.74 12.09
N LEU A 169 16.89 6.91 12.76
CA LEU A 169 17.39 5.66 13.37
C LEU A 169 17.86 4.68 12.28
N SER A 170 17.05 4.48 11.24
CA SER A 170 17.41 3.63 10.10
C SER A 170 18.59 4.17 9.28
N GLU A 171 18.86 5.47 9.31
CA GLU A 171 20.05 6.10 8.73
C GLU A 171 21.29 5.78 9.57
N GLY A 172 21.21 5.96 10.90
CA GLY A 172 22.26 5.57 11.85
C GLY A 172 22.65 4.09 11.78
N ASP A 173 21.67 3.19 11.66
CA ASP A 173 21.92 1.74 11.52
C ASP A 173 22.73 1.42 10.25
N LYS A 174 22.42 2.08 9.12
CA LYS A 174 23.17 1.94 7.86
C LYS A 174 24.57 2.51 7.99
N ASP A 175 24.72 3.62 8.69
CA ASP A 175 26.00 4.28 8.96
C ASP A 175 26.93 3.40 9.82
N CYS A 176 26.37 2.61 10.75
CA CYS A 176 27.10 1.59 11.50
C CYS A 176 27.52 0.42 10.60
N GLN A 177 26.58 -0.17 9.84
CA GLN A 177 26.88 -1.27 8.91
C GLN A 177 27.93 -0.88 7.85
N LEU A 178 27.88 0.35 7.34
CA LEU A 178 28.85 0.87 6.38
C LEU A 178 30.25 0.96 7.01
N LYS A 179 30.36 1.47 8.25
CA LYS A 179 31.65 1.50 8.98
C LYS A 179 32.20 0.11 9.23
N GLU A 180 31.36 -0.85 9.64
CA GLU A 180 31.76 -2.26 9.82
C GLU A 180 32.30 -2.88 8.50
N LEU A 181 31.61 -2.64 7.38
CA LEU A 181 32.06 -3.06 6.05
C LEU A 181 33.38 -2.38 5.64
N GLU A 182 33.59 -1.10 5.97
CA GLU A 182 34.88 -0.45 5.74
C GLU A 182 36.01 -1.02 6.60
N TYR A 183 35.77 -1.32 7.88
CA TYR A 183 36.78 -1.95 8.75
C TYR A 183 37.14 -3.35 8.24
N SER A 184 36.14 -4.14 7.86
CA SER A 184 36.33 -5.47 7.24
C SER A 184 37.12 -5.36 5.93
N LYS A 185 36.73 -4.44 5.03
CA LYS A 185 37.47 -4.16 3.80
C LYS A 185 38.93 -3.76 4.09
N ARG A 186 39.17 -2.82 5.00
CA ARG A 186 40.52 -2.36 5.34
C ARG A 186 41.40 -3.48 5.93
N ALA A 187 40.81 -4.39 6.70
CA ALA A 187 41.52 -5.59 7.19
C ALA A 187 41.89 -6.55 6.05
N LEU A 188 40.94 -6.85 5.14
CA LEU A 188 41.21 -7.69 3.95
C LEU A 188 42.23 -7.05 2.99
N GLU A 189 42.22 -5.72 2.83
CA GLU A 189 43.23 -5.00 2.05
C GLU A 189 44.63 -5.11 2.69
N GLN A 190 44.73 -5.06 4.02
CA GLN A 190 45.99 -5.30 4.75
C GLN A 190 46.45 -6.76 4.65
N GLU A 191 45.54 -7.74 4.73
CA GLU A 191 45.86 -9.15 4.54
C GLU A 191 46.38 -9.41 3.11
N ILE A 192 45.69 -8.89 2.08
CA ILE A 192 46.13 -8.98 0.69
C ILE A 192 47.50 -8.32 0.46
N GLN A 193 47.79 -7.18 1.12
CA GLN A 193 49.12 -6.57 1.08
C GLN A 193 50.17 -7.43 1.77
N SER A 194 49.83 -8.03 2.92
CA SER A 194 50.72 -8.89 3.69
C SER A 194 51.05 -10.18 2.95
N LEU A 195 50.07 -10.82 2.31
CA LEU A 195 50.24 -11.98 1.44
C LEU A 195 51.07 -11.66 0.20
N LYS A 196 50.86 -10.48 -0.42
CA LYS A 196 51.70 -10.00 -1.53
C LYS A 196 53.14 -9.77 -1.09
N LEU A 197 53.37 -9.16 0.07
CA LEU A 197 54.71 -9.03 0.64
C LEU A 197 55.32 -10.40 0.90
N GLN A 198 54.64 -11.30 1.60
CA GLN A 198 55.11 -12.67 1.85
C GLN A 198 55.44 -13.43 0.56
N SER A 199 54.68 -13.23 -0.52
CA SER A 199 54.93 -13.86 -1.83
C SER A 199 56.05 -13.20 -2.65
N CYS A 200 56.40 -11.93 -2.38
CA CYS A 200 57.45 -11.19 -3.10
C CYS A 200 58.75 -11.01 -2.28
N SER A 201 58.70 -11.19 -0.96
CA SER A 201 59.82 -10.99 -0.03
C SER A 201 60.12 -12.23 0.82
N SER A 202 59.60 -13.40 0.44
CA SER A 202 60.12 -14.69 0.92
C SER A 202 61.23 -15.16 -0.02
N PRO A 203 62.52 -14.86 0.27
CA PRO A 203 63.60 -15.47 -0.50
C PRO A 203 63.54 -16.98 -0.41
N VAL A 204 63.03 -17.56 0.69
CA VAL A 204 62.88 -19.01 0.88
C VAL A 204 61.99 -19.65 -0.19
N LEU A 205 60.89 -19.02 -0.60
CA LEU A 205 60.03 -19.57 -1.66
C LEU A 205 60.66 -19.44 -3.04
N GLN A 206 61.37 -18.34 -3.31
CA GLN A 206 62.07 -18.16 -4.58
C GLN A 206 63.29 -19.09 -4.68
N THR A 207 64.16 -19.14 -3.65
CA THR A 207 65.33 -20.03 -3.64
C THR A 207 64.93 -21.49 -3.61
N THR A 208 63.90 -21.93 -2.88
CA THR A 208 63.47 -23.35 -2.97
C THR A 208 62.91 -23.70 -4.35
N THR A 209 62.25 -22.75 -5.04
CA THR A 209 61.83 -22.95 -6.44
C THR A 209 63.03 -23.04 -7.38
N ASP A 210 63.99 -22.13 -7.25
CA ASP A 210 65.19 -22.08 -8.11
C ASP A 210 66.19 -23.21 -7.81
N GLU A 211 66.31 -23.65 -6.56
CA GLU A 211 67.07 -24.83 -6.14
C GLU A 211 66.43 -26.14 -6.63
N LEU A 212 65.09 -26.23 -6.60
CA LEU A 212 64.37 -27.38 -7.17
C LEU A 212 64.55 -27.43 -8.69
N SER A 213 64.45 -26.27 -9.36
CA SER A 213 64.74 -26.11 -10.80
C SER A 213 66.18 -26.51 -11.13
N SER A 214 67.15 -26.03 -10.36
CA SER A 214 68.57 -26.37 -10.49
C SER A 214 68.82 -27.88 -10.33
N ARG A 215 68.21 -28.53 -9.31
CA ARG A 215 68.28 -29.99 -9.11
C ARG A 215 67.67 -30.78 -10.28
N TYR A 216 66.58 -30.29 -10.90
CA TYR A 216 66.03 -30.92 -12.10
C TYR A 216 66.99 -30.81 -13.29
N VAL A 217 67.61 -29.64 -13.51
CA VAL A 217 68.64 -29.45 -14.56
C VAL A 217 69.86 -30.33 -14.31
N GLU A 218 70.34 -30.42 -13.07
CA GLU A 218 71.46 -31.29 -12.67
C GLU A 218 71.12 -32.77 -12.89
N MET A 219 69.91 -33.22 -12.54
CA MET A 219 69.45 -34.59 -12.78
C MET A 219 69.37 -34.91 -14.28
N ILE A 220 68.87 -33.99 -15.10
CA ILE A 220 68.82 -34.14 -16.57
C ILE A 220 70.24 -34.25 -17.14
N ASN A 221 71.20 -33.45 -16.67
CA ASN A 221 72.58 -33.50 -17.11
C ASN A 221 73.27 -34.82 -16.70
N ASN A 222 73.07 -35.30 -15.46
CA ASN A 222 73.60 -36.59 -15.02
C ASN A 222 73.06 -37.76 -15.86
N LEU A 223 71.75 -37.81 -16.13
CA LEU A 223 71.15 -38.82 -17.00
C LEU A 223 71.70 -38.75 -18.44
N ARG A 224 72.01 -37.55 -18.93
CA ARG A 224 72.63 -37.33 -20.24
C ARG A 224 74.07 -37.86 -20.27
N GLU A 225 74.85 -37.59 -19.23
CA GLU A 225 76.20 -38.14 -19.08
C GLU A 225 76.25 -39.65 -18.89
N ASP A 226 75.31 -40.24 -18.16
CA ASP A 226 75.15 -41.69 -18.04
C ASP A 226 74.93 -42.32 -19.42
N LYS A 227 74.05 -41.74 -20.24
CA LYS A 227 73.80 -42.19 -21.61
C LYS A 227 75.01 -41.97 -22.52
N ASP A 228 75.72 -40.85 -22.41
CA ASP A 228 76.97 -40.62 -23.14
C ASP A 228 78.13 -41.53 -22.67
N ARG A 229 78.10 -42.04 -21.42
CA ARG A 229 79.01 -43.09 -20.93
C ARG A 229 78.61 -44.47 -21.45
N GLU A 230 77.32 -44.80 -21.50
CA GLU A 230 76.79 -46.04 -22.08
C GLU A 230 77.10 -46.13 -23.59
N ILE A 231 76.87 -45.06 -24.35
CA ILE A 231 77.21 -44.96 -25.78
C ILE A 231 78.72 -45.17 -26.02
N ARG A 232 79.58 -44.63 -25.15
CA ARG A 232 81.04 -44.88 -25.22
C ARG A 232 81.40 -46.34 -24.91
N SER A 233 80.75 -46.95 -23.93
CA SER A 233 80.94 -48.38 -23.59
C SER A 233 80.53 -49.29 -24.77
N LEU A 234 79.35 -49.06 -25.35
CA LEU A 234 78.87 -49.80 -26.52
C LEU A 234 79.78 -49.63 -27.75
N ARG A 235 80.29 -48.41 -28.00
CA ARG A 235 81.29 -48.17 -29.06
C ARG A 235 82.59 -48.94 -28.81
N ASN A 236 83.10 -48.96 -27.58
CA ASN A 236 84.30 -49.71 -27.24
C ASN A 236 84.11 -51.22 -27.40
N GLN A 237 82.97 -51.77 -26.98
CA GLN A 237 82.62 -53.18 -27.20
C GLN A 237 82.52 -53.51 -28.70
N LEU A 238 81.93 -52.62 -29.50
CA LEU A 238 81.82 -52.80 -30.95
C LEU A 238 83.20 -52.78 -31.63
N CYS A 239 84.11 -51.91 -31.20
CA CYS A 239 85.51 -51.94 -31.64
C CYS A 239 86.25 -53.22 -31.20
N GLN A 240 85.99 -53.76 -30.00
CA GLN A 240 86.55 -55.05 -29.57
C GLN A 240 86.04 -56.21 -30.44
N PHE A 241 84.73 -56.29 -30.69
CA PHE A 241 84.17 -57.27 -31.62
C PHE A 241 84.79 -57.17 -33.03
N GLN A 242 84.99 -55.94 -33.54
CA GLN A 242 85.63 -55.72 -34.84
C GLN A 242 87.09 -56.16 -34.85
N GLN A 243 87.82 -55.99 -33.74
CA GLN A 243 89.22 -56.39 -33.59
C GLN A 243 89.37 -57.92 -33.42
N ASP A 244 88.41 -58.58 -32.75
CA ASP A 244 88.35 -60.05 -32.65
C ASP A 244 87.95 -60.73 -33.96
N ILE A 245 87.14 -60.06 -34.81
CA ILE A 245 86.88 -60.50 -36.19
C ILE A 245 88.19 -60.51 -36.99
N SER A 246 88.93 -59.41 -37.04
CA SER A 246 90.20 -59.35 -37.79
C SER A 246 91.29 -60.26 -37.20
N ARG A 247 91.27 -60.55 -35.90
CA ARG A 247 92.16 -61.58 -35.30
C ARG A 247 91.83 -63.01 -35.77
N ARG A 248 90.57 -63.30 -36.10
CA ARG A 248 90.13 -64.63 -36.57
C ARG A 248 90.51 -64.89 -38.02
N GLU A 249 90.57 -63.85 -38.86
CA GLU A 249 90.98 -63.98 -40.26
C GLU A 249 92.46 -64.42 -40.40
N GLY A 250 93.31 -64.00 -39.47
CA GLY A 250 94.74 -64.35 -39.46
C GLY A 250 95.08 -65.84 -39.21
N SER A 251 94.14 -66.65 -38.70
CA SER A 251 94.35 -68.10 -38.52
C SER A 251 93.68 -68.95 -39.60
N ASN A 252 93.20 -68.33 -40.68
CA ASN A 252 92.36 -68.98 -41.69
C ASN A 252 93.15 -69.38 -42.96
N SER A 253 94.44 -69.00 -43.07
CA SER A 253 95.32 -69.32 -44.20
C SER A 253 95.37 -70.81 -44.50
N ASP A 254 95.58 -71.62 -43.48
CA ASP A 254 95.84 -73.05 -43.62
C ASP A 254 94.54 -73.80 -43.96
N LEU A 255 93.41 -73.34 -43.42
CA LEU A 255 92.09 -73.80 -43.82
C LEU A 255 91.76 -73.39 -45.27
N GLN A 256 92.15 -72.19 -45.70
CA GLN A 256 91.92 -71.71 -47.05
C GLN A 256 92.80 -72.44 -48.08
N ILE A 257 94.07 -72.73 -47.74
CA ILE A 257 94.94 -73.62 -48.51
C ILE A 257 94.34 -75.03 -48.58
N ARG A 258 93.85 -75.59 -47.46
CA ARG A 258 93.21 -76.91 -47.43
C ARG A 258 91.93 -76.96 -48.26
N LEU A 259 91.17 -75.87 -48.32
CA LEU A 259 89.99 -75.71 -49.18
C LEU A 259 90.39 -75.64 -50.66
N GLN A 260 91.50 -74.97 -50.98
CA GLN A 260 92.09 -74.95 -52.32
C GLN A 260 92.57 -76.36 -52.74
N GLU A 261 93.30 -77.08 -51.88
CA GLU A 261 93.72 -78.49 -52.10
C GLU A 261 92.51 -79.41 -52.33
N LEU A 262 91.47 -79.29 -51.50
CA LEU A 262 90.23 -80.07 -51.65
C LEU A 262 89.47 -79.71 -52.93
N THR A 263 89.48 -78.44 -53.34
CA THR A 263 88.88 -78.00 -54.61
C THR A 263 89.62 -78.59 -55.80
N SER A 264 90.95 -78.52 -55.85
CA SER A 264 91.70 -79.10 -56.97
C SER A 264 91.76 -80.63 -56.96
N MET A 265 91.61 -81.29 -55.79
CA MET A 265 91.30 -82.72 -55.76
C MET A 265 89.89 -83.03 -56.27
N LEU A 266 88.90 -82.17 -56.03
CA LEU A 266 87.56 -82.31 -56.59
C LEU A 266 87.58 -82.15 -58.11
N GLU A 267 88.26 -81.11 -58.63
CA GLU A 267 88.46 -80.88 -60.07
C GLU A 267 89.17 -82.07 -60.74
N ALA A 268 90.23 -82.62 -60.12
CA ALA A 268 90.92 -83.81 -60.62
C ALA A 268 90.03 -85.06 -60.59
N LYS A 269 89.17 -85.20 -59.57
CA LYS A 269 88.16 -86.27 -59.51
C LYS A 269 87.07 -86.08 -60.57
N GLU A 270 86.63 -84.85 -60.83
CA GLU A 270 85.65 -84.55 -61.89
C GLU A 270 86.24 -84.73 -63.29
N ALA A 271 87.52 -84.43 -63.51
CA ALA A 271 88.22 -84.75 -64.75
C ALA A 271 88.30 -86.28 -64.98
N PHE A 272 88.64 -87.04 -63.94
CA PHE A 272 88.64 -88.51 -63.99
C PHE A 272 87.22 -89.09 -64.19
N ILE A 273 86.21 -88.53 -63.52
CA ILE A 273 84.81 -88.90 -63.71
C ILE A 273 84.33 -88.55 -65.13
N LYS A 274 84.73 -87.41 -65.71
CA LYS A 274 84.44 -87.07 -67.10
C LYS A 274 85.07 -88.07 -68.07
N GLN A 275 86.34 -88.43 -67.87
CA GLN A 275 87.00 -89.44 -68.69
C GLN A 275 86.30 -90.80 -68.60
N GLN A 276 85.90 -91.23 -67.39
CA GLN A 276 85.10 -92.44 -67.20
C GLN A 276 83.68 -92.33 -67.77
N GLN A 277 83.06 -91.14 -67.75
CA GLN A 277 81.78 -90.87 -68.39
C GLN A 277 81.88 -90.91 -69.92
N GLU A 278 83.00 -90.49 -70.50
CA GLU A 278 83.25 -90.47 -71.93
C GLU A 278 83.56 -91.88 -72.47
N ASP A 279 84.29 -92.70 -71.71
CA ASP A 279 84.41 -94.14 -71.99
C ASP A 279 83.10 -94.91 -71.76
N LEU A 280 82.33 -94.59 -70.71
CA LEU A 280 80.96 -95.11 -70.53
C LEU A 280 79.99 -94.61 -71.61
N PHE A 281 80.23 -93.45 -72.22
CA PHE A 281 79.44 -92.92 -73.33
C PHE A 281 79.73 -93.74 -74.60
N ARG A 282 81.00 -94.03 -74.91
CA ARG A 282 81.38 -94.98 -75.96
C ARG A 282 80.75 -96.36 -75.72
N LEU A 283 80.86 -96.91 -74.50
CA LEU A 283 80.28 -98.21 -74.13
C LEU A 283 78.73 -98.23 -74.14
N LYS A 284 78.06 -97.09 -73.96
CA LYS A 284 76.60 -96.96 -74.12
C LYS A 284 76.18 -96.85 -75.57
N GLN A 285 76.92 -96.09 -76.38
CA GLN A 285 76.61 -95.89 -77.80
C GLN A 285 76.69 -97.20 -78.59
N GLU A 286 77.48 -98.17 -78.12
CA GLU A 286 77.59 -99.52 -78.67
C GLU A 286 76.43 -100.47 -78.24
N LYS A 287 75.56 -100.08 -77.29
CA LYS A 287 74.64 -101.04 -76.62
C LYS A 287 73.15 -100.70 -76.56
N LEU A 288 72.74 -99.44 -76.75
CA LEU A 288 71.32 -99.00 -76.81
C LEU A 288 71.22 -97.84 -77.82
N SER A 289 70.43 -97.83 -78.90
CA SER A 289 69.31 -98.67 -79.37
C SER A 289 68.04 -98.72 -78.48
N GLY A 290 67.28 -97.62 -78.46
CA GLY A 290 65.82 -97.60 -78.22
C GLY A 290 65.31 -96.85 -76.97
N SER A 291 64.30 -95.98 -77.17
CA SER A 291 63.39 -95.35 -76.16
C SER A 291 64.05 -94.47 -75.06
N GLN A 292 63.98 -93.13 -75.05
CA GLN A 292 62.85 -92.17 -74.83
C GLN A 292 62.43 -91.87 -73.37
N SER A 293 62.56 -90.57 -72.99
CA SER A 293 61.62 -89.77 -72.16
C SER A 293 61.77 -89.78 -70.58
N PRO A 294 61.10 -88.89 -69.78
CA PRO A 294 61.77 -87.70 -69.19
C PRO A 294 61.31 -87.17 -67.77
N GLY A 295 61.93 -86.08 -67.27
CA GLY A 295 61.42 -85.17 -66.20
C GLY A 295 61.72 -85.58 -64.73
N VAL A 296 61.45 -84.80 -63.64
CA VAL A 296 60.95 -83.43 -63.30
C VAL A 296 61.49 -83.11 -61.85
N THR A 297 61.94 -81.98 -61.26
CA THR A 297 61.82 -80.48 -61.25
C THR A 297 60.79 -79.79 -60.31
N ALA A 298 61.24 -78.96 -59.33
CA ALA A 298 60.39 -78.25 -58.33
C ALA A 298 61.00 -76.91 -57.77
N ILE A 299 60.15 -75.98 -57.28
CA ILE A 299 60.45 -74.57 -56.91
C ILE A 299 59.62 -74.11 -55.67
N ILE A 300 60.07 -73.10 -54.89
CA ILE A 300 59.37 -72.56 -53.69
C ILE A 300 59.25 -71.01 -53.70
N THR A 301 58.16 -70.44 -53.16
CA THR A 301 57.85 -68.98 -53.11
C THR A 301 57.55 -68.45 -51.68
N LYS A 302 57.35 -67.13 -51.52
CA LYS A 302 57.22 -66.41 -50.22
C LYS A 302 55.89 -65.63 -50.09
N LYS A 303 55.53 -65.21 -48.86
CA LYS A 303 54.39 -64.30 -48.58
C LYS A 303 54.71 -63.31 -47.44
N TYR A 304 54.11 -62.11 -47.46
CA TYR A 304 54.25 -61.02 -46.47
C TYR A 304 52.89 -60.60 -45.89
N ARG A 305 52.88 -59.83 -44.78
CA ARG A 305 51.67 -59.18 -44.22
C ARG A 305 52.05 -57.89 -43.46
N ASN A 306 51.12 -56.92 -43.42
CA ASN A 306 51.33 -55.54 -42.94
C ASN A 306 50.58 -55.25 -41.62
N GLN A 307 50.99 -54.20 -40.90
CA GLN A 307 50.22 -53.51 -39.84
C GLN A 307 50.37 -51.97 -39.99
N TYR A 308 49.52 -51.18 -39.30
CA TYR A 308 49.21 -49.79 -39.63
C TYR A 308 49.60 -48.76 -38.54
N PRO A 309 49.80 -47.45 -38.88
CA PRO A 309 50.58 -46.54 -38.02
C PRO A 309 49.79 -45.67 -37.01
N ILE A 310 48.45 -45.68 -37.03
CA ILE A 310 47.64 -44.57 -36.46
C ILE A 310 47.34 -44.73 -34.95
N LEU A 311 47.55 -45.92 -34.37
CA LEU A 311 47.13 -46.25 -32.99
C LEU A 311 48.16 -45.90 -31.89
N GLY A 312 49.20 -45.13 -32.20
CA GLY A 312 50.30 -44.81 -31.27
C GLY A 312 50.19 -43.48 -30.50
N LEU A 313 49.02 -42.83 -30.50
CA LEU A 313 48.83 -41.47 -29.94
C LEU A 313 47.80 -41.40 -28.80
N LEU A 314 47.53 -42.53 -28.13
CA LEU A 314 46.74 -42.63 -26.90
C LEU A 314 47.54 -43.46 -25.89
N SER A 315 47.66 -42.98 -24.65
CA SER A 315 48.86 -43.19 -23.84
C SER A 315 49.04 -44.56 -23.14
N ASP A 316 50.31 -44.95 -23.06
CA ASP A 316 51.05 -45.63 -21.98
C ASP A 316 50.63 -47.01 -21.41
N ASP A 317 49.40 -47.52 -21.59
CA ASP A 317 49.02 -48.84 -21.02
C ASP A 317 48.69 -49.95 -22.05
N TYR A 318 48.85 -49.70 -23.36
CA TYR A 318 48.62 -50.72 -24.38
C TYR A 318 49.87 -51.60 -24.62
N LYS A 319 49.91 -52.78 -23.99
CA LYS A 319 51.11 -53.64 -23.98
C LYS A 319 51.39 -54.31 -25.33
N LEU A 320 52.57 -54.06 -25.90
CA LEU A 320 53.10 -54.83 -27.02
C LEU A 320 53.36 -56.29 -26.60
N THR A 321 52.57 -57.22 -27.13
CA THR A 321 52.91 -58.65 -27.13
C THR A 321 53.84 -58.95 -28.32
N SER A 322 54.95 -59.64 -28.04
CA SER A 322 56.05 -59.81 -29.01
C SER A 322 55.67 -60.71 -30.20
N PRO A 323 56.05 -60.37 -31.45
CA PRO A 323 55.84 -61.24 -32.61
C PRO A 323 56.70 -62.52 -32.55
N VAL A 324 56.11 -63.63 -32.13
CA VAL A 324 56.76 -64.95 -32.14
C VAL A 324 56.96 -65.46 -33.58
N ASN A 325 58.19 -65.90 -33.87
CA ASN A 325 58.69 -66.79 -34.92
C ASN A 325 57.88 -66.99 -36.23
N LYS A 326 58.58 -66.80 -37.36
CA LYS A 326 58.10 -67.16 -38.71
C LYS A 326 58.10 -68.69 -38.89
N SER A 327 56.92 -69.30 -38.97
CA SER A 327 56.78 -70.70 -39.35
C SER A 327 57.15 -70.93 -40.82
N GLN A 328 58.05 -71.88 -41.09
CA GLN A 328 58.22 -72.48 -42.42
C GLN A 328 57.75 -73.93 -42.38
N THR A 329 56.97 -74.33 -43.38
CA THR A 329 56.54 -75.71 -43.59
C THR A 329 57.12 -76.19 -44.91
N ILE A 330 57.94 -77.23 -44.86
CA ILE A 330 58.46 -77.91 -46.06
C ILE A 330 57.61 -79.17 -46.25
N VAL A 331 57.02 -79.33 -47.43
CA VAL A 331 56.38 -80.57 -47.85
C VAL A 331 57.36 -81.30 -48.77
N ILE A 332 57.71 -82.53 -48.42
CA ILE A 332 58.57 -83.40 -49.24
C ILE A 332 57.74 -84.61 -49.64
N GLU A 333 57.50 -84.76 -50.93
CA GLU A 333 56.87 -85.96 -51.49
C GLU A 333 57.89 -86.70 -52.36
N ARG A 334 58.38 -87.83 -51.84
CA ARG A 334 58.80 -88.97 -52.66
C ARG A 334 57.51 -89.77 -52.92
N THR A 335 57.35 -90.56 -53.99
CA THR A 335 58.24 -91.66 -54.38
C THR A 335 57.82 -92.25 -55.73
N GLY A 336 58.77 -92.84 -56.47
CA GLY A 336 58.50 -93.93 -57.43
C GLY A 336 58.29 -93.43 -58.87
N GLU A 337 59.06 -93.80 -59.90
CA GLU A 337 59.72 -95.07 -60.28
C GLU A 337 58.82 -96.17 -60.83
N ILE A 338 59.00 -96.45 -62.14
CA ILE A 338 58.67 -97.72 -62.82
C ILE A 338 57.10 -97.82 -62.97
N TRP A 339 56.43 -98.53 -63.89
CA TRP A 339 56.63 -99.85 -64.51
C TRP A 339 56.29 -99.86 -66.02
N LYS A 340 56.62 -100.98 -66.67
CA LYS A 340 56.46 -101.20 -68.12
C LYS A 340 55.00 -101.39 -68.54
N ASN A 341 54.62 -100.82 -69.68
CA ASN A 341 54.18 -101.57 -70.87
C ASN A 341 54.23 -100.66 -72.11
#